data_AF-A5YJ19-F1
#
_entry.id   AF-A5YJ19-F1
#
_cell.length_a   1.000
_cell.length_b   1.000
_cell.length_c   1.000
_cell.angle_alpha   90.00
_cell.angle_beta   90.00
_cell.angle_gamma   90.00
#
_symmetry.space_group_name_H-M   'P 1'
#
loop_
_entity.id
_entity.type
_entity.pdbx_description
1 polymer ?
#
loop_
_entity_poly.entity_id
_entity_poly.type
_entity_poly.pdbx_seq_one_letter_code
_entity_poly.pdbx_strand_id
1 'polypeptide(L)'
;YLMKSNGLYYRPEQTGEDIKPDIWISEYFEIIAETNDGDGFGWGLLIRWWDRDGRMHEWSIPKRMVHGEGKDIAGDLEDAGLNCSIAATRLLRQLIASVRTIIRLRCVDRAGWHRTDDGHAFILPGGFTIGGGRRSVVFQSSRATVGREFTPGGTLADWQKQVAAYAVGNSRLALFLSAAFAGPLLDIMGEQSG
;
A
#
# COMPACT_ATOMS: atom_id res chain seq x y z
N TYR A 1 -8.01 -0.52 -22.72
CA TYR A 1 -7.06 -1.29 -21.89
C TYR A 1 -7.67 -2.65 -21.60
N LEU A 2 -6.84 -3.68 -21.48
CA LEU A 2 -7.25 -5.06 -21.24
C LEU A 2 -6.35 -5.66 -20.18
N MET A 3 -6.91 -5.99 -19.02
CA MET A 3 -6.21 -6.74 -17.99
C MET A 3 -6.46 -8.24 -18.20
N LYS A 4 -5.40 -9.00 -18.47
CA LYS A 4 -5.41 -10.46 -18.66
C LYS A 4 -4.63 -11.10 -17.50
N SER A 5 -4.80 -12.40 -17.27
CA SER A 5 -4.07 -13.12 -16.21
C SER A 5 -2.54 -13.03 -16.34
N ASN A 6 -2.03 -12.77 -17.54
CA ASN A 6 -0.60 -12.63 -17.84
C ASN A 6 -0.13 -11.16 -18.01
N GLY A 7 -0.99 -10.17 -17.75
CA GLY A 7 -0.58 -8.77 -17.76
C GLY A 7 -1.60 -7.77 -18.30
N LEU A 8 -1.18 -6.51 -18.27
CA LEU A 8 -1.91 -5.37 -18.80
C LEU A 8 -1.52 -5.12 -20.27
N TYR A 9 -2.53 -4.97 -21.11
CA TYR A 9 -2.37 -4.66 -22.53
C TYR A 9 -3.17 -3.42 -22.93
N TYR A 10 -2.67 -2.70 -23.92
CA TYR A 10 -3.42 -1.67 -24.62
C TYR A 10 -3.75 -2.11 -26.04
N ARG A 11 -5.04 -2.07 -26.37
CA ARG A 11 -5.53 -2.31 -27.73
C ARG A 11 -5.67 -0.96 -28.43
N PRO A 12 -4.81 -0.65 -29.43
CA PRO A 12 -4.96 0.57 -30.21
C PRO A 12 -6.27 0.52 -31.01
N GLU A 13 -6.81 1.70 -31.32
CA GLU A 13 -7.92 1.81 -32.27
C GLU A 13 -7.48 1.25 -33.63
N GLN A 14 -8.34 0.41 -34.18
CA GLN A 14 -8.17 -0.16 -35.51
C GLN A 14 -8.66 0.88 -36.52
N THR A 15 -7.82 1.26 -37.46
CA THR A 15 -8.17 2.25 -38.50
C THR A 15 -7.82 1.63 -39.85
N GLY A 16 -8.83 1.32 -40.67
CA GLY A 16 -8.67 0.62 -41.94
C GLY A 16 -8.59 -0.91 -41.79
N GLU A 17 -7.99 -1.59 -42.78
CA GLU A 17 -7.82 -3.06 -42.81
C GLU A 17 -6.62 -3.56 -41.99
N ASP A 18 -5.75 -2.66 -41.51
CA ASP A 18 -4.57 -3.04 -40.74
C ASP A 18 -4.91 -3.34 -39.27
N ILE A 19 -4.88 -4.63 -38.93
CA ILE A 19 -5.04 -5.11 -37.56
C ILE A 19 -3.74 -4.87 -36.78
N LYS A 20 -3.74 -3.85 -35.91
CA LYS A 20 -2.62 -3.57 -35.00
C LYS A 20 -2.65 -4.52 -33.80
N PRO A 21 -1.50 -5.11 -33.41
CA PRO A 21 -1.43 -6.01 -32.26
C PRO A 21 -1.64 -5.28 -30.93
N ASP A 22 -2.11 -6.01 -29.92
CA ASP A 22 -2.18 -5.52 -28.54
C ASP A 22 -0.75 -5.20 -28.04
N ILE A 23 -0.58 -4.03 -27.41
CA ILE A 23 0.70 -3.58 -26.85
C ILE A 23 0.78 -4.03 -25.38
N TRP A 24 1.79 -4.81 -25.01
CA TRP A 24 2.05 -5.19 -23.63
C TRP A 24 2.60 -3.99 -22.82
N ILE A 25 2.05 -3.78 -21.62
CA ILE A 25 2.38 -2.64 -20.75
C ILE A 25 3.08 -3.10 -19.47
N SER A 26 2.52 -4.08 -18.76
CA SER A 26 3.05 -4.56 -17.49
C SER A 26 2.56 -5.96 -17.18
N GLU A 27 3.15 -6.57 -16.15
CA GLU A 27 2.58 -7.73 -15.48
C GLU A 27 1.21 -7.41 -14.85
N TYR A 28 0.53 -8.45 -14.38
CA TYR A 28 -0.82 -8.36 -13.85
C TYR A 28 -0.81 -7.65 -12.50
N PHE A 29 -1.77 -6.76 -12.29
CA PHE A 29 -2.07 -6.16 -11.01
C PHE A 29 -3.58 -5.93 -10.87
N GLU A 30 -4.04 -5.90 -9.62
CA GLU A 30 -5.42 -5.60 -9.26
C GLU A 30 -5.57 -4.10 -8.98
N ILE A 31 -6.65 -3.51 -9.50
CA ILE A 31 -7.07 -2.16 -9.11
C ILE A 31 -8.05 -2.31 -7.97
N ILE A 32 -7.68 -1.81 -6.78
CA ILE A 32 -8.45 -2.00 -5.55
C ILE A 32 -9.43 -0.84 -5.33
N ALA A 33 -8.92 0.40 -5.35
CA ALA A 33 -9.71 1.59 -5.02
C ALA A 33 -9.03 2.88 -5.52
N GLU A 34 -9.81 3.94 -5.64
CA GLU A 34 -9.26 5.30 -5.63
C GLU A 34 -9.01 5.73 -4.19
N THR A 35 -7.96 6.52 -3.98
CA THR A 35 -7.57 6.99 -2.65
C THR A 35 -7.62 8.52 -2.59
N ASN A 36 -7.98 9.10 -1.45
CA ASN A 36 -7.87 10.53 -1.16
C ASN A 36 -7.78 10.76 0.36
N ASP A 37 -7.35 11.93 0.80
CA ASP A 37 -7.13 12.23 2.24
C ASP A 37 -8.41 12.44 3.07
N GLY A 38 -9.57 12.49 2.42
CA GLY A 38 -10.87 12.82 3.02
C GLY A 38 -11.27 14.28 2.83
N ASP A 39 -10.32 15.17 2.55
CA ASP A 39 -10.54 16.61 2.34
C ASP A 39 -10.59 16.98 0.85
N GLY A 40 -10.58 15.96 -0.02
CA GLY A 40 -10.65 16.12 -1.47
C GLY A 40 -9.29 16.34 -2.13
N PHE A 41 -8.18 16.19 -1.40
CA PHE A 41 -6.83 16.24 -1.93
C PHE A 41 -6.17 14.85 -1.87
N GLY A 42 -4.88 14.78 -2.23
CA GLY A 42 -4.10 13.54 -2.12
C GLY A 42 -4.48 12.41 -3.08
N TRP A 43 -5.29 12.69 -4.13
CA TRP A 43 -5.85 11.65 -5.00
C TRP A 43 -4.82 10.65 -5.54
N GLY A 44 -5.16 9.37 -5.46
CA GLY A 44 -4.33 8.27 -5.87
C GLY A 44 -5.12 7.07 -6.40
N LEU A 45 -4.38 6.04 -6.78
CA LEU A 45 -4.91 4.75 -7.20
C LEU A 45 -4.22 3.65 -6.39
N LEU A 46 -4.98 2.92 -5.58
CA LEU A 46 -4.50 1.75 -4.88
C LEU A 46 -4.51 0.55 -5.81
N ILE A 47 -3.32 -0.03 -6.02
CA ILE A 47 -3.15 -1.27 -6.74
C ILE A 47 -2.49 -2.34 -5.86
N ARG A 48 -2.70 -3.60 -6.21
CA ARG A 48 -2.10 -4.77 -5.56
C ARG A 48 -1.51 -5.72 -6.60
N TRP A 49 -0.35 -6.30 -6.33
CA TRP A 49 0.24 -7.33 -7.18
C TRP A 49 1.03 -8.34 -6.37
N TRP A 50 1.48 -9.40 -7.04
CA TRP A 50 2.37 -10.40 -6.50
C TRP A 50 3.72 -10.30 -7.21
N ASP A 51 4.81 -10.26 -6.45
CA ASP A 51 6.15 -10.37 -7.03
C ASP A 51 6.48 -11.82 -7.41
N ARG A 52 7.63 -12.02 -8.06
CA ARG A 52 8.11 -13.34 -8.50
C ARG A 52 8.47 -14.28 -7.35
N ASP A 53 8.68 -13.75 -6.15
CA ASP A 53 8.92 -14.51 -4.93
C ASP A 53 7.59 -14.86 -4.22
N GLY A 54 6.44 -14.53 -4.82
CA GLY A 54 5.12 -14.79 -4.25
C GLY A 54 4.78 -13.88 -3.06
N ARG A 55 5.39 -12.70 -2.96
CA ARG A 55 5.04 -11.71 -1.94
C ARG A 55 4.01 -10.75 -2.50
N MET A 56 2.98 -10.48 -1.70
CA MET A 56 1.96 -9.50 -2.04
C MET A 56 2.46 -8.10 -1.73
N HIS A 57 2.29 -7.20 -2.69
CA HIS A 57 2.59 -5.78 -2.57
C HIS A 57 1.33 -4.96 -2.81
N GLU A 58 1.24 -3.83 -2.12
CA GLU A 58 0.20 -2.83 -2.32
C GLU A 58 0.84 -1.46 -2.40
N TRP A 59 0.36 -0.64 -3.33
CA TRP A 59 0.82 0.74 -3.42
C TRP A 59 -0.32 1.67 -3.82
N SER A 60 -0.52 2.72 -3.01
CA SER A 60 -1.39 3.85 -3.34
C SER A 60 -0.63 4.85 -4.20
N ILE A 61 -0.63 4.65 -5.52
CA ILE A 61 0.06 5.50 -6.49
C ILE A 61 -0.55 6.90 -6.46
N PRO A 62 0.18 7.95 -6.05
CA PRO A 62 -0.31 9.31 -6.12
C PRO A 62 -0.56 9.72 -7.58
N LYS A 63 -1.79 10.14 -7.93
CA LYS A 63 -2.12 10.53 -9.32
C LYS A 63 -1.27 11.72 -9.79
N ARG A 64 -0.78 12.56 -8.88
CA ARG A 64 0.16 13.64 -9.19
C ARG A 64 1.47 13.14 -9.84
N MET A 65 1.92 11.92 -9.54
CA MET A 65 3.13 11.33 -10.15
C MET A 65 2.96 11.03 -11.63
N VAL A 66 1.72 10.93 -12.14
CA VAL A 66 1.45 10.63 -13.55
C VAL A 66 1.99 11.74 -14.47
N HIS A 67 1.95 12.98 -14.00
CA HIS A 67 2.48 14.15 -14.70
C HIS A 67 3.92 14.51 -14.29
N GLY A 68 4.53 13.75 -13.36
CA GLY A 68 5.93 13.88 -12.97
C GLY A 68 6.88 13.25 -13.99
N GLU A 69 8.15 13.06 -13.62
CA GLU A 69 9.15 12.52 -14.54
C GLU A 69 8.81 11.10 -14.97
N GLY A 70 8.89 10.85 -16.29
CA GLY A 70 8.49 9.67 -17.07
C GLY A 70 8.64 8.29 -16.42
N LYS A 71 9.62 8.12 -15.53
CA LYS A 71 10.10 6.83 -15.06
C LYS A 71 9.74 6.51 -13.62
N ASP A 72 9.30 7.47 -12.81
CA ASP A 72 9.14 7.26 -11.36
C ASP A 72 8.19 6.11 -11.04
N ILE A 73 6.98 6.13 -11.62
CA ILE A 73 5.99 5.07 -11.38
C ILE A 73 6.48 3.70 -11.87
N ALA A 74 7.01 3.61 -13.09
CA ALA A 74 7.44 2.33 -13.64
C ALA A 74 8.67 1.78 -12.90
N GLY A 75 9.61 2.67 -12.53
CA GLY A 75 10.79 2.30 -11.77
C GLY A 75 10.47 1.83 -10.36
N ASP A 76 9.55 2.51 -9.66
CA ASP A 76 9.07 2.06 -8.34
C ASP A 76 8.36 0.70 -8.43
N LEU A 77 7.54 0.49 -9.47
CA LEU A 77 6.87 -0.79 -9.70
C LEU A 77 7.88 -1.91 -9.99
N GLU A 78 8.88 -1.65 -10.82
CA GLU A 78 9.94 -2.62 -11.15
C GLU A 78 10.82 -2.93 -9.94
N ASP A 79 11.19 -1.93 -9.13
CA ASP A 79 11.91 -2.11 -7.85
C ASP A 79 11.13 -3.00 -6.89
N ALA A 80 9.80 -2.86 -6.89
CA ALA A 80 8.89 -3.68 -6.10
C ALA A 80 8.41 -4.96 -6.84
N GLY A 81 9.09 -5.35 -7.92
CA GLY A 81 8.94 -6.65 -8.57
C GLY A 81 7.81 -6.79 -9.57
N LEU A 82 7.13 -5.70 -9.96
CA LEU A 82 6.15 -5.67 -11.05
C LEU A 82 6.81 -5.19 -12.34
N ASN A 83 7.05 -6.11 -13.28
CA ASN A 83 7.73 -5.75 -14.52
C ASN A 83 6.87 -4.86 -15.43
N CYS A 84 7.48 -3.82 -15.99
CA CYS A 84 6.83 -2.86 -16.87
C CYS A 84 7.54 -2.76 -18.23
N SER A 85 6.81 -2.30 -19.24
CA SER A 85 7.32 -2.06 -20.58
C SER A 85 7.91 -0.66 -20.66
N ILE A 86 9.22 -0.58 -20.92
CA ILE A 86 9.94 0.69 -21.14
C ILE A 86 9.29 1.52 -22.26
N ALA A 87 8.86 0.87 -23.35
CA ALA A 87 8.27 1.54 -24.51
C ALA A 87 6.82 2.00 -24.26
N ALA A 88 6.12 1.39 -23.29
CA ALA A 88 4.71 1.64 -23.02
C ALA A 88 4.44 2.36 -21.69
N THR A 89 5.47 2.93 -21.04
CA THR A 89 5.33 3.68 -19.77
C THR A 89 4.31 4.82 -19.86
N ARG A 90 4.20 5.48 -21.03
CA ARG A 90 3.18 6.52 -21.27
C ARG A 90 1.76 5.96 -21.17
N LEU A 91 1.53 4.73 -21.63
CA LEU A 91 0.21 4.09 -21.58
C LEU A 91 -0.15 3.65 -20.16
N LEU A 92 0.83 3.21 -19.37
CA LEU A 92 0.65 2.91 -17.94
C LEU A 92 0.19 4.17 -17.18
N ARG A 93 0.88 5.29 -17.39
CA ARG A 93 0.50 6.60 -16.84
C ARG A 93 -0.92 7.00 -17.19
N GLN A 94 -1.26 6.88 -18.47
CA GLN A 94 -2.59 7.20 -18.95
C GLN A 94 -3.66 6.30 -18.32
N LEU A 95 -3.38 5.01 -18.11
CA LEU A 95 -4.29 4.14 -17.35
C LEU A 95 -4.49 4.68 -15.93
N ILE A 96 -3.40 4.91 -15.18
CA ILE A 96 -3.47 5.36 -13.78
C ILE A 96 -4.24 6.68 -13.64
N ALA A 97 -4.07 7.63 -14.57
CA ALA A 97 -4.83 8.88 -14.56
C ALA A 97 -6.31 8.70 -14.90
N SER A 98 -6.64 7.78 -15.81
CA SER A 98 -8.00 7.62 -16.35
C SER A 98 -8.88 6.69 -15.53
N VAL A 99 -8.29 5.75 -14.79
CA VAL A 99 -9.04 4.79 -13.97
C VAL A 99 -9.85 5.53 -12.90
N ARG A 100 -11.13 5.15 -12.84
CA ARG A 100 -12.08 5.56 -11.82
C ARG A 100 -12.71 4.30 -11.22
N THR A 101 -12.86 4.29 -9.91
CA THR A 101 -13.47 3.16 -9.21
C THR A 101 -14.60 3.65 -8.32
N ILE A 102 -15.58 2.78 -8.06
CA ILE A 102 -16.69 3.10 -7.15
C ILE A 102 -16.20 3.07 -5.70
N ILE A 103 -15.21 2.22 -5.42
CA ILE A 103 -14.61 2.06 -4.09
C ILE A 103 -13.61 3.19 -3.86
N ARG A 104 -13.81 3.95 -2.78
CA ARG A 104 -12.88 4.99 -2.36
C ARG A 104 -12.40 4.72 -0.96
N LEU A 105 -11.09 4.78 -0.77
CA LEU A 105 -10.44 4.60 0.52
C LEU A 105 -9.78 5.90 0.97
N ARG A 106 -9.75 6.11 2.28
CA ARG A 106 -9.01 7.23 2.84
C ARG A 106 -7.52 6.90 2.79
N CYS A 107 -6.69 7.79 2.28
CA CYS A 107 -5.25 7.68 2.40
C CYS A 107 -4.71 8.56 3.51
N VAL A 108 -3.65 8.10 4.16
CA VAL A 108 -2.95 8.85 5.21
C VAL A 108 -1.45 8.73 5.01
N ASP A 109 -0.73 9.81 5.31
CA ASP A 109 0.71 9.95 5.10
C ASP A 109 1.53 9.69 6.38
N ARG A 110 0.85 9.48 7.52
CA ARG A 110 1.48 9.21 8.82
C ARG A 110 1.05 7.86 9.41
N ALA A 111 2.01 7.17 10.02
CA ALA A 111 1.76 6.06 10.91
C ALA A 111 1.07 6.55 12.20
N GLY A 112 0.45 5.63 12.94
CA GLY A 112 -0.29 5.92 14.18
C GLY A 112 -1.78 5.57 14.09
N TRP A 113 -2.59 6.08 15.04
CA TRP A 113 -4.02 5.85 15.03
C TRP A 113 -4.76 6.79 14.08
N HIS A 114 -5.77 6.22 13.45
CA HIS A 114 -6.69 6.92 12.57
C HIS A 114 -8.12 6.49 12.89
N ARG A 115 -9.02 7.46 12.93
CA ARG A 115 -10.47 7.20 13.03
C ARG A 115 -11.03 7.05 11.62
N THR A 116 -11.74 5.96 11.40
CA THR A 116 -12.48 5.67 10.17
C THR A 116 -13.95 5.44 10.52
N ASP A 117 -14.81 5.42 9.50
CA ASP A 117 -16.24 5.16 9.68
C ASP A 117 -16.50 3.74 10.25
N ASP A 118 -15.63 2.79 9.94
CA ASP A 118 -15.69 1.40 10.42
C ASP A 118 -14.91 1.17 11.74
N GLY A 119 -14.48 2.25 12.40
CA GLY A 119 -13.80 2.23 13.68
C GLY A 119 -12.34 2.67 13.63
N HIS A 120 -11.57 2.31 14.66
CA HIS A 120 -10.16 2.70 14.78
C HIS A 120 -9.25 1.79 13.95
N ALA A 121 -8.24 2.40 13.35
CA ALA A 121 -7.17 1.74 12.62
C ALA A 121 -5.81 2.25 13.13
N PHE A 122 -4.89 1.34 13.41
CA PHE A 122 -3.51 1.67 13.74
C PHE A 122 -2.61 1.27 12.57
N ILE A 123 -1.87 2.23 12.03
CA ILE A 123 -1.00 2.03 10.88
C ILE A 123 0.45 2.03 11.36
N LEU A 124 1.17 0.96 11.09
CA LEU A 124 2.61 0.89 11.36
C LEU A 124 3.39 1.63 10.28
N PRO A 125 4.60 2.15 10.59
CA PRO A 125 5.58 2.44 9.55
C PRO A 125 5.76 1.18 8.69
N GLY A 126 5.67 1.29 7.37
CA GLY A 126 5.51 0.11 6.50
C GLY A 126 4.11 -0.06 5.91
N GLY A 127 3.11 0.67 6.42
CA GLY A 127 1.74 0.69 5.89
C GLY A 127 0.85 -0.46 6.36
N PHE A 128 1.36 -1.39 7.17
CA PHE A 128 0.54 -2.45 7.75
C PHE A 128 -0.50 -1.88 8.71
N THR A 129 -1.77 -2.22 8.49
CA THR A 129 -2.90 -1.62 9.20
C THR A 129 -3.63 -2.66 10.08
N ILE A 130 -3.82 -2.31 11.34
CA ILE A 130 -4.44 -3.14 12.39
C ILE A 130 -5.75 -2.47 12.85
N GLY A 131 -6.75 -3.26 13.21
CA GLY A 131 -8.01 -2.76 13.81
C GLY A 131 -9.25 -3.00 12.95
N GLY A 132 -10.39 -2.49 13.44
CA GLY A 132 -11.69 -2.59 12.76
C GLY A 132 -11.77 -1.73 11.51
N GLY A 133 -11.18 -0.54 11.55
CA GLY A 133 -11.13 0.42 10.45
C GLY A 133 -10.14 0.09 9.34
N ARG A 134 -9.42 -1.04 9.42
CA ARG A 134 -8.27 -1.34 8.55
C ARG A 134 -8.60 -1.43 7.05
N ARG A 135 -9.86 -1.66 6.69
CA ARG A 135 -10.30 -1.76 5.30
C ARG A 135 -10.60 -0.41 4.68
N SER A 136 -10.67 0.64 5.50
CA SER A 136 -11.19 1.96 5.11
C SER A 136 -10.09 3.03 5.08
N VAL A 137 -8.86 2.64 5.43
CA VAL A 137 -7.68 3.48 5.37
C VAL A 137 -6.52 2.74 4.70
N VAL A 138 -5.70 3.48 3.96
CA VAL A 138 -4.45 2.99 3.36
C VAL A 138 -3.32 3.98 3.61
N PHE A 139 -2.11 3.47 3.82
CA PHE A 139 -0.94 4.31 3.94
C PHE A 139 -0.46 4.77 2.56
N GLN A 140 -0.28 6.07 2.39
CA GLN A 140 0.23 6.66 1.16
C GLN A 140 1.74 6.88 1.26
N SER A 141 2.49 6.02 0.57
CA SER A 141 3.92 6.15 0.38
C SER A 141 4.26 6.81 -0.96
N SER A 142 5.36 7.56 -0.99
CA SER A 142 5.92 8.10 -2.23
C SER A 142 6.63 7.05 -3.09
N ARG A 143 6.94 5.89 -2.53
CA ARG A 143 7.56 4.73 -3.20
C ARG A 143 6.69 3.49 -3.07
N ALA A 144 6.77 2.59 -4.05
CA ALA A 144 6.10 1.29 -3.99
C ALA A 144 6.70 0.39 -2.89
N THR A 145 8.01 0.49 -2.68
CA THR A 145 8.68 -0.19 -1.58
C THR A 145 8.42 0.53 -0.26
N VAL A 146 7.66 -0.10 0.62
CA VAL A 146 7.52 0.35 2.01
C VAL A 146 8.42 -0.52 2.89
N GLY A 147 9.16 0.11 3.81
CA GLY A 147 10.14 -0.57 4.66
C GLY A 147 9.53 -1.76 5.40
N ARG A 148 10.21 -2.91 5.38
CA ARG A 148 9.80 -4.13 6.10
C ARG A 148 10.14 -4.14 7.59
N GLU A 149 10.33 -2.95 8.16
CA GLU A 149 10.81 -2.76 9.54
C GLU A 149 9.86 -3.40 10.56
N PHE A 150 8.57 -3.55 10.21
CA PHE A 150 7.54 -4.13 11.05
C PHE A 150 6.90 -5.36 10.42
N THR A 151 7.68 -6.45 10.29
CA THR A 151 7.16 -7.75 9.84
C THR A 151 6.94 -8.69 11.04
N PRO A 152 5.78 -9.37 11.17
CA PRO A 152 5.58 -10.35 12.23
C PRO A 152 6.61 -11.48 12.16
N GLY A 153 7.28 -11.76 13.28
CA GLY A 153 8.19 -12.89 13.43
C GLY A 153 7.61 -13.94 14.38
N GLY A 154 7.30 -15.14 13.88
CA GLY A 154 6.72 -16.23 14.68
C GLY A 154 5.24 -16.04 15.01
N THR A 155 4.79 -16.66 16.10
CA THR A 155 3.38 -16.59 16.55
C THR A 155 3.26 -15.85 17.88
N LEU A 156 2.07 -15.29 18.14
CA LEU A 156 1.77 -14.71 19.46
C LEU A 156 1.95 -15.72 20.60
N ALA A 157 1.56 -16.97 20.37
CA ALA A 157 1.69 -18.03 21.37
C ALA A 157 3.18 -18.31 21.69
N ASP A 158 4.04 -18.34 20.68
CA ASP A 158 5.47 -18.52 20.88
C ASP A 158 6.09 -17.31 21.59
N TRP A 159 5.70 -16.09 21.20
CA TRP A 159 6.14 -14.87 21.87
C TRP A 159 5.73 -14.85 23.35
N GLN A 160 4.49 -15.26 23.67
CA GLN A 160 4.01 -15.37 25.05
C GLN A 160 4.84 -16.37 25.86
N LYS A 161 5.14 -17.54 25.29
CA LYS A 161 5.93 -18.59 25.96
C LYS A 161 7.40 -18.24 26.11
N GLN A 162 8.01 -17.66 25.08
CA GLN A 162 9.46 -17.47 24.97
C GLN A 162 9.94 -16.07 25.36
N VAL A 163 9.04 -15.08 25.49
CA VAL A 163 9.39 -13.70 25.86
C VAL A 163 8.57 -13.24 27.06
N ALA A 164 7.24 -13.20 26.94
CA ALA A 164 6.37 -12.60 27.95
C ALA A 164 6.39 -13.36 29.30
N ALA A 165 6.52 -14.70 29.26
CA ALA A 165 6.54 -15.53 30.45
C ALA A 165 7.63 -15.11 31.46
N TYR A 166 8.78 -14.62 30.99
CA TYR A 166 9.87 -14.18 31.85
C TYR A 166 9.60 -12.84 32.56
N ALA A 167 8.63 -12.06 32.08
CA ALA A 167 8.26 -10.79 32.70
C ALA A 167 7.31 -10.95 33.89
N VAL A 168 6.65 -12.10 34.05
CA VAL A 168 5.74 -12.36 35.17
C VAL A 168 6.53 -12.38 36.47
N GLY A 169 6.22 -11.44 37.37
CA GLY A 169 6.95 -11.26 38.64
C GLY A 169 8.29 -10.52 38.51
N ASN A 170 8.70 -10.10 37.30
CA ASN A 170 9.94 -9.33 37.07
C ASN A 170 9.62 -7.89 36.68
N SER A 171 9.71 -6.97 37.65
CA SER A 171 9.36 -5.56 37.47
C SER A 171 10.14 -4.87 36.35
N ARG A 172 11.40 -5.22 36.13
CA ARG A 172 12.23 -4.60 35.08
C ARG A 172 11.76 -5.01 33.68
N LEU A 173 11.54 -6.30 33.46
CA LEU A 173 11.04 -6.78 32.18
C LEU A 173 9.61 -6.31 31.92
N ALA A 174 8.76 -6.31 32.95
CA ALA A 174 7.41 -5.76 32.84
C ALA A 174 7.44 -4.27 32.46
N LEU A 175 8.34 -3.48 33.05
CA LEU A 175 8.50 -2.06 32.71
C LEU A 175 8.93 -1.88 31.24
N PHE A 176 9.93 -2.61 30.75
CA PHE A 176 10.39 -2.49 29.36
C PHE A 176 9.32 -2.91 28.35
N LEU A 177 8.57 -3.99 28.63
CA LEU A 177 7.44 -4.38 27.79
C LEU A 177 6.35 -3.30 27.78
N SER A 178 6.02 -2.75 28.95
CA SER A 178 5.01 -1.71 29.09
C SER A 178 5.42 -0.42 28.36
N ALA A 179 6.70 -0.03 28.46
CA ALA A 179 7.25 1.13 27.79
C ALA A 179 7.17 1.01 26.25
N ALA A 180 7.36 -0.19 25.69
CA ALA A 180 7.21 -0.43 24.26
C ALA A 180 5.77 -0.21 23.76
N PHE A 181 4.75 -0.43 24.61
CA PHE A 181 3.36 -0.16 24.29
C PHE A 181 2.91 1.27 24.61
N ALA A 182 3.71 2.03 25.36
CA ALA A 182 3.34 3.38 25.76
C ALA A 182 3.10 4.29 24.55
N GLY A 183 3.99 4.27 23.55
CA GLY A 183 3.88 5.10 22.34
C GLY A 183 2.50 5.02 21.65
N PRO A 184 2.05 3.82 21.23
CA PRO A 184 0.71 3.64 20.67
C PRO A 184 -0.45 3.97 21.64
N LEU A 185 -0.26 3.84 22.95
CA LEU A 185 -1.33 4.09 23.92
C LEU A 185 -1.50 5.58 24.27
N LEU A 186 -0.45 6.40 24.14
CA LEU A 186 -0.50 7.83 24.46
C LEU A 186 -1.56 8.58 23.66
N ASP A 187 -1.63 8.34 22.35
CA ASP A 187 -2.61 8.96 21.47
C ASP A 187 -4.06 8.56 21.83
N ILE A 188 -4.28 7.32 22.29
CA ILE A 188 -5.59 6.88 22.80
C ILE A 188 -5.97 7.65 24.07
N MET A 189 -4.99 7.98 24.90
CA MET A 189 -5.18 8.73 26.13
C MET A 189 -5.36 10.24 25.89
N GLY A 190 -5.24 10.72 24.64
CA GLY A 190 -5.29 12.14 24.31
C GLY A 190 -4.02 12.89 24.70
N GLU A 191 -2.94 12.16 24.98
CA GLU A 191 -1.62 12.71 25.31
C GLU A 191 -0.76 12.77 24.05
N GLN A 192 0.20 13.69 24.01
CA GLN A 192 1.11 13.79 22.86
C GLN A 192 1.96 12.52 22.74
N SER A 193 1.79 11.77 21.65
CA SER A 193 2.81 10.83 21.19
C SER A 193 4.01 11.66 20.73
N GLY A 194 5.16 11.45 21.37
CA GLY A 194 6.42 12.19 21.10
C GLY A 194 7.04 11.91 19.74
#